data_AF-A0A9E3E1E1-F1
#
_entry.id   AF-A0A9E3E1E1-F1
#
_cell.length_a   1.000
_cell.length_b   1.000
_cell.length_c   1.000
_cell.angle_alpha   90.00
_cell.angle_beta   90.00
_cell.angle_gamma   90.00
#
_symmetry.space_group_name_H-M   'P 1'
#
loop_
_entity.id
_entity.type
_entity.pdbx_description
1 polymer ?
#
loop_
_entity_poly.entity_id
_entity_poly.type
_entity_poly.pdbx_seq_one_letter_code
_entity_poly.pdbx_strand_id
1 'polypeptide(L)' 'MLEELASQAFWIGLAKIIGVNIILSGDNAVVIALAARSLPAAQQKKAVLWGAGAAVVLRIVLTIFAAALLTLPWLKV' A
#
# COMPACT_ATOMS: atom_id res chain seq x y z
N MET A 1 -12.48 17.81 -14.13
CA MET A 1 -12.00 17.26 -12.83
C MET A 1 -13.06 16.40 -12.14
N LEU A 2 -14.30 16.87 -11.92
CA LEU A 2 -15.38 16.02 -11.39
C LEU A 2 -15.87 14.96 -12.39
N GLU A 3 -15.86 15.29 -13.69
CA GLU A 3 -16.21 14.35 -14.77
C GLU A 3 -15.22 13.16 -14.88
N GLU A 4 -13.94 13.37 -14.55
CA GLU A 4 -12.92 12.31 -14.49
C GLU A 4 -13.22 11.29 -13.39
N LEU A 5 -13.70 11.75 -12.23
CA LEU A 5 -14.10 10.88 -11.11
C LEU A 5 -15.36 10.07 -11.42
N ALA A 6 -16.23 10.58 -12.30
CA ALA A 6 -17.42 9.86 -12.77
C ALA A 6 -17.10 8.86 -13.91
N SER A 7 -15.90 8.91 -14.47
CA SER A 7 -15.53 8.06 -15.60
C SER A 7 -15.39 6.58 -15.19
N GLN A 8 -15.83 5.68 -16.08
CA GLN A 8 -15.68 4.24 -15.87
C GLN A 8 -14.20 3.83 -15.77
N ALA A 9 -13.32 4.49 -16.52
CA ALA A 9 -11.88 4.24 -16.52
C ALA A 9 -11.25 4.51 -15.14
N PHE A 10 -11.67 5.58 -14.46
CA PHE A 10 -11.19 5.90 -13.11
C PHE A 10 -11.54 4.78 -12.12
N TRP A 11 -12.80 4.35 -12.07
CA TRP A 11 -13.24 3.31 -11.14
C TRP A 11 -12.61 1.94 -11.44
N ILE A 12 -12.45 1.58 -12.72
CA ILE A 12 -11.74 0.36 -13.13
C ILE A 12 -10.27 0.43 -12.71
N GLY A 13 -9.59 1.56 -12.95
CA GLY A 13 -8.21 1.77 -12.54
C GLY A 13 -8.05 1.69 -11.02
N LEU A 14 -8.93 2.36 -10.27
CA LEU A 14 -8.94 2.33 -8.81
C LEU A 14 -9.15 0.91 -8.29
N ALA A 15 -10.12 0.16 -8.83
CA ALA A 15 -10.36 -1.23 -8.44
C ALA A 15 -9.14 -2.13 -8.71
N LYS A 16 -8.45 -1.95 -9.84
CA LYS A 16 -7.19 -2.65 -10.12
C LYS A 16 -6.11 -2.33 -9.09
N ILE A 17 -5.91 -1.04 -8.78
CA ILE A 17 -4.90 -0.61 -7.79
C ILE A 17 -5.22 -1.19 -6.41
N ILE A 18 -6.48 -1.14 -5.98
CA ILE A 18 -6.92 -1.74 -4.71
C ILE A 18 -6.67 -3.25 -4.72
N GLY A 19 -7.05 -3.96 -5.79
CA GLY A 19 -6.84 -5.40 -5.92
C GLY A 19 -5.37 -5.81 -5.83
N VAL A 20 -4.50 -5.15 -6.59
CA VAL A 20 -3.04 -5.36 -6.54
C VAL A 20 -2.52 -5.04 -5.14
N ASN A 21 -3.00 -3.97 -4.52
CA ASN A 21 -2.56 -3.59 -3.18
C ASN A 21 -2.95 -4.62 -2.13
N ILE A 22 -4.13 -5.21 -2.20
CA ILE A 22 -4.58 -6.28 -1.28
C ILE A 22 -3.69 -7.51 -1.44
N ILE A 23 -3.47 -7.96 -2.67
CA ILE A 23 -2.64 -9.15 -2.96
C ILE A 23 -1.21 -8.94 -2.44
N LEU A 24 -0.59 -7.80 -2.74
CA LEU A 24 0.78 -7.45 -2.32
C LEU A 24 0.89 -7.06 -0.82
N SER A 25 -0.25 -6.85 -0.14
CA SER A 25 -0.23 -6.63 1.31
C SER A 25 -0.32 -7.93 2.10
N GLY A 26 -0.73 -9.04 1.47
CA GLY A 26 -0.99 -10.30 2.16
C GLY A 26 0.26 -10.90 2.81
N ASP A 27 1.34 -11.00 2.05
CA ASP A 27 2.67 -11.43 2.50
C ASP A 27 3.22 -10.53 3.62
N ASN A 28 3.12 -9.21 3.45
CA ASN A 28 3.58 -8.22 4.42
C ASN A 28 2.76 -8.25 5.73
N ALA A 29 1.43 -8.43 5.63
CA ALA A 29 0.56 -8.56 6.78
C ALA A 29 0.84 -9.85 7.59
N VAL A 30 1.14 -10.96 6.92
CA VAL A 30 1.53 -12.22 7.57
C VAL A 30 2.83 -12.04 8.34
N VAL A 31 3.85 -11.40 7.77
CA VAL A 31 5.12 -11.15 8.47
C VAL A 31 4.92 -10.28 9.72
N ILE A 32 4.11 -9.21 9.62
CA ILE A 32 3.77 -8.36 10.77
C ILE A 32 3.04 -9.16 11.86
N ALA A 33 2.08 -9.99 11.47
CA ALA A 33 1.33 -10.83 12.41
C ALA A 33 2.21 -11.89 13.09
N LEU A 34 3.12 -12.51 12.34
CA LEU A 34 4.08 -13.49 12.87
C LEU A 34 5.08 -12.84 13.82
N ALA A 35 5.59 -11.64 13.50
CA ALA A 35 6.46 -10.88 14.39
C ALA A 35 5.73 -10.44 15.67
N ALA A 36 4.45 -10.08 15.55
CA ALA A 36 3.63 -9.68 16.70
C ALA A 36 3.22 -10.86 17.59
N ARG A 37 3.13 -12.09 17.05
CA ARG A 37 2.67 -13.29 17.78
C ARG A 37 3.49 -13.60 19.03
N SER A 38 4.79 -13.29 19.05
CA SER A 38 5.68 -13.52 20.20
C SER A 38 5.52 -12.50 21.33
N LEU A 39 4.69 -11.46 21.15
CA LEU A 39 4.47 -10.42 22.17
C LEU A 39 3.28 -10.77 23.09
N PRO A 40 3.26 -10.24 24.33
CA PRO A 40 2.08 -10.33 25.20
C PRO A 40 0.82 -9.78 24.53
N ALA A 41 -0.34 -10.38 24.78
CA ALA A 41 -1.61 -10.06 24.08
C ALA A 41 -1.94 -8.55 24.04
N ALA A 42 -1.63 -7.81 25.11
CA ALA A 42 -1.83 -6.35 25.19
C ALA A 42 -0.92 -5.54 24.23
N GLN A 43 0.25 -6.08 23.89
CA GLN A 43 1.23 -5.44 23.01
C GLN A 43 1.06 -5.86 21.54
N GLN A 44 0.49 -7.04 21.27
CA GLN A 44 0.25 -7.53 19.90
C GLN A 44 -0.54 -6.53 19.05
N LYS A 45 -1.64 -6.00 19.60
CA LYS A 45 -2.47 -5.01 18.89
C LYS A 45 -1.69 -3.74 18.57
N LYS A 46 -0.84 -3.28 19.49
CA LYS A 46 0.01 -2.11 19.27
C LYS A 46 1.06 -2.41 18.20
N ALA A 47 1.72 -3.56 18.26
CA ALA A 47 2.72 -3.97 17.28
C ALA A 47 2.13 -4.09 15.87
N VAL A 48 0.95 -4.70 15.73
CA VAL A 48 0.24 -4.78 14.44
C VAL A 48 -0.18 -3.39 13.96
N LEU A 49 -0.71 -2.53 14.82
CA LEU A 49 -1.15 -1.19 14.45
C LEU A 49 0.03 -0.33 13.96
N TRP A 50 1.13 -0.30 14.71
CA TRP A 50 2.33 0.44 14.35
C TRP A 50 3.03 -0.17 13.14
N GLY A 51 3.08 -1.50 13.04
CA GLY A 51 3.67 -2.20 11.89
C GLY A 51 2.90 -1.97 10.60
N ALA A 52 1.57 -2.11 10.64
CA ALA A 52 0.71 -1.83 9.49
C ALA A 52 0.74 -0.34 9.11
N GLY A 53 0.72 0.57 10.10
CA GLY A 53 0.84 2.00 9.87
C GLY A 53 2.16 2.37 9.18
N ALA A 54 3.28 1.86 9.70
CA ALA A 54 4.60 2.06 9.09
C ALA A 54 4.69 1.49 7.67
N ALA A 55 4.11 0.30 7.43
CA ALA A 55 4.07 -0.31 6.10
C ALA A 55 3.29 0.54 5.09
N VAL A 56 2.14 1.10 5.49
CA VAL A 56 1.35 2.01 4.64
C VAL A 56 2.12 3.29 4.35
N VAL A 57 2.74 3.91 5.36
CA VAL A 57 3.54 5.13 5.18
C VAL A 57 4.69 4.87 4.21
N LEU A 58 5.44 3.78 4.40
CA LEU A 58 6.53 3.39 3.51
C LEU A 58 6.02 3.22 2.07
N ARG A 59 4.86 2.58 1.88
CA ARG A 59 4.25 2.40 0.56
C ARG A 59 3.90 3.72 -0.10
N ILE A 60 3.35 4.69 0.63
CA ILE A 60 3.03 6.02 0.10
C ILE A 60 4.30 6.72 -0.36
N VAL A 61 5.34 6.71 0.48
CA VAL A 61 6.65 7.32 0.15
C VAL A 61 7.26 6.69 -1.09
N LEU A 62 7.30 5.35 -1.16
CA LEU A 62 7.83 4.62 -2.32
C LEU A 62 6.99 4.87 -3.58
N THR A 63 5.67 4.98 -3.45
CA THR A 63 4.78 5.28 -4.59
C THR A 63 5.03 6.68 -5.13
N ILE A 64 5.16 7.69 -4.26
CA ILE A 64 5.50 9.06 -4.66
C ILE A 64 6.88 9.09 -5.33
N PHE A 65 7.86 8.40 -4.73
CA PHE A 65 9.21 8.29 -5.29
C PHE A 65 9.20 7.64 -6.66
N ALA A 66 8.50 6.52 -6.83
CA ALA A 66 8.34 5.84 -8.12
C ALA A 66 7.61 6.74 -9.14
N ALA A 67 6.55 7.44 -8.74
CA ALA A 67 5.85 8.38 -9.61
C ALA A 67 6.76 9.52 -10.09
N ALA A 68 7.62 10.04 -9.21
CA ALA A 68 8.64 11.01 -9.58
C ALA A 68 9.67 10.41 -10.54
N LEU A 69 10.11 9.18 -10.30
CA LEU A 69 11.07 8.47 -11.17
C LEU A 69 10.50 8.24 -12.58
N LEU A 70 9.20 7.95 -12.71
CA LEU A 70 8.50 7.80 -14.00
C LEU A 70 8.43 9.12 -14.81
N THR A 71 8.82 10.25 -14.25
CA THR A 71 8.99 11.49 -15.04
C THR A 71 10.31 11.51 -15.80
N LEU A 72 11.26 10.63 -15.47
CA LEU A 72 12.52 10.51 -16.19
C LEU A 72 12.27 9.98 -17.61
N PRO A 73 12.83 10.64 -18.64
CA PRO A 73 12.51 10.38 -20.05
C PRO A 73 12.89 8.98 -20.55
N TRP A 74 13.72 8.24 -19.81
CA TRP A 74 14.17 6.89 -20.16
C TRP A 74 13.47 5.78 -19.36
N LEU A 75 12.59 6.13 -18.41
CA LEU A 75 11.89 5.16 -17.55
C LEU A 75 10.45 4.90 -17.97
N LYS A 76 9.79 5.88 -18.61
CA LYS A 76 8.55 5.67 -19.36
C LYS A 76 8.90 5.09 -20.73
N VAL A 77 8.97 3.76 -20.82
CA VAL A 77 9.00 3.03 -22.10
C VAL A 77 7.61 2.46 -22.36
#